data_AF-A0A929FWL7-F1
#
_entry.id   AF-A0A929FWL7-F1
#
_cell.length_a   1.000
_cell.length_b   1.000
_cell.length_c   1.000
_cell.angle_alpha   90.00
_cell.angle_beta   90.00
_cell.angle_gamma   90.00
#
_symmetry.space_group_name_H-M   'P 1'
#
loop_
_entity.id
_entity.type
_entity.pdbx_description
1 polymer ?
#
loop_
_entity_poly.entity_id
_entity_poly.type
_entity_poly.pdbx_seq_one_letter_code
_entity_poly.pdbx_strand_id
1 'polypeptide(L)'
;MLEVEPNEKRTCLSWLQRTPTGNNPQQILETLDKISFLQQNQVDVWDLSKLNPNRINYLAKIGARATNQYLQRASEIRRYPILICFLKQSLYNFTDDLIEMVDQRLWELYNQAKRNFDSDRLMASKTIDQKLKTLQDIGHILLDHNIEDNSVRAKTFESIAPDELKVSLKETKQLIRPENDAYVDYFGKSYNRVRRFSSKFLATLKFQVSHL
;
A
#
# COMPACT_ATOMS: atom_id res chain seq x y z
N MET A 1 0.01 -21.57 25.36
CA MET A 1 1.13 -21.45 24.36
C MET A 1 1.48 -22.77 23.68
N LEU A 2 1.70 -23.87 24.42
CA LEU A 2 2.13 -25.18 23.86
C LEU A 2 0.98 -26.18 23.67
N GLU A 3 -0.21 -25.85 24.15
CA GLU A 3 -1.43 -26.64 23.96
C GLU A 3 -2.22 -26.09 22.76
N VAL A 4 -3.06 -26.94 22.19
CA VAL A 4 -3.98 -26.57 21.10
C VAL A 4 -5.30 -26.18 21.77
N GLU A 5 -5.77 -24.95 21.50
CA GLU A 5 -7.08 -24.51 21.99
C GLU A 5 -8.20 -25.34 21.36
N PRO A 6 -9.34 -25.58 22.04
CA PRO A 6 -10.37 -26.53 21.60
C PRO A 6 -10.95 -26.28 20.19
N ASN A 7 -10.83 -25.05 19.68
CA ASN A 7 -11.32 -24.62 18.37
C ASN A 7 -10.21 -24.29 17.36
N GLU A 8 -8.94 -24.51 17.70
CA GLU A 8 -7.81 -24.23 16.81
C GLU A 8 -7.18 -25.50 16.25
N LYS A 9 -6.67 -25.42 15.02
CA LYS A 9 -5.96 -26.54 14.37
C LYS A 9 -4.47 -26.59 14.71
N ARG A 10 -3.96 -25.60 15.47
CA ARG A 10 -2.52 -25.41 15.72
C ARG A 10 -2.31 -24.81 17.11
N THR A 11 -1.09 -24.94 17.62
CA THR A 11 -0.72 -24.26 18.87
C THR A 11 -0.36 -22.80 18.59
N CYS A 12 -0.54 -21.97 19.61
CA CYS A 12 -0.07 -20.57 19.60
C CYS A 12 1.42 -20.45 19.23
N LEU A 13 2.29 -21.35 19.72
CA LEU A 13 3.70 -21.38 19.31
C LEU A 13 3.84 -21.54 17.79
N SER A 14 3.13 -22.50 17.18
CA SER A 14 3.22 -22.76 15.74
C SER A 14 2.73 -21.57 14.91
N TRP A 15 1.73 -20.84 15.42
CA TRP A 15 1.26 -19.60 14.79
C TRP A 15 2.30 -18.48 14.87
N LEU A 16 2.94 -18.28 16.02
CA LEU A 16 4.01 -17.29 16.24
C LEU A 16 5.34 -17.65 15.58
N GLN A 17 5.57 -18.91 15.21
CA GLN A 17 6.78 -19.31 14.46
C GLN A 17 6.69 -18.98 12.97
N ARG A 18 5.48 -18.70 12.45
CA ARG A 18 5.29 -18.37 11.03
C ARG A 18 5.57 -16.91 10.78
N THR A 19 6.57 -16.66 9.95
CA THR A 19 6.85 -15.34 9.41
C THR A 19 5.86 -15.01 8.29
N PRO A 20 5.52 -13.72 8.10
CA PRO A 20 4.79 -13.28 6.92
C PRO A 20 5.60 -13.58 5.65
N THR A 21 4.91 -13.81 4.53
CA THR A 21 5.56 -14.16 3.24
C THR A 21 5.26 -13.15 2.13
N GLY A 22 4.70 -11.99 2.48
CA GLY A 22 4.22 -10.99 1.54
C GLY A 22 3.50 -9.85 2.24
N ASN A 23 3.06 -8.87 1.48
CA ASN A 23 2.56 -7.58 1.95
C ASN A 23 1.04 -7.38 1.71
N ASN A 24 0.32 -8.47 1.42
CA ASN A 24 -1.11 -8.37 1.15
C ASN A 24 -1.88 -8.03 2.45
N PRO A 25 -3.08 -7.43 2.36
CA PRO A 25 -3.83 -6.98 3.54
C PRO A 25 -4.11 -8.08 4.57
N GLN A 26 -4.30 -9.33 4.14
CA GLN A 26 -4.56 -10.44 5.05
C GLN A 26 -3.32 -10.76 5.90
N GLN A 27 -2.14 -10.77 5.28
CA GLN A 27 -0.88 -10.98 6.01
C GLN A 27 -0.57 -9.81 6.93
N ILE A 28 -0.79 -8.56 6.50
CA ILE A 28 -0.65 -7.38 7.38
C ILE A 28 -1.53 -7.51 8.61
N LEU A 29 -2.81 -7.89 8.43
CA LEU A 29 -3.76 -8.06 9.53
C LEU A 29 -3.35 -9.20 10.48
N GLU A 30 -2.85 -10.32 9.95
CA GLU A 30 -2.34 -11.43 10.76
C GLU A 30 -1.09 -11.05 11.56
N THR A 31 -0.15 -10.30 10.96
CA THR A 31 1.03 -9.79 11.68
C THR A 31 0.61 -8.82 12.79
N LEU A 32 -0.39 -7.95 12.53
CA LEU A 32 -0.98 -7.10 13.56
C LEU A 32 -1.63 -7.89 14.69
N ASP A 33 -2.30 -9.01 14.40
CA ASP A 33 -2.83 -9.92 15.42
C ASP A 33 -1.72 -10.51 16.28
N LYS A 34 -0.62 -10.95 15.67
CA LYS A 34 0.55 -11.48 16.41
C LYS A 34 1.15 -10.45 17.35
N ILE A 35 1.36 -9.22 16.88
CA ILE A 35 1.86 -8.12 17.71
C ILE A 35 0.90 -7.82 18.85
N SER A 36 -0.39 -7.67 18.54
CA SER A 36 -1.42 -7.38 19.53
C SER A 36 -1.50 -8.47 20.60
N PHE A 37 -1.44 -9.74 20.20
CA PHE A 37 -1.39 -10.87 21.11
C PHE A 37 -0.17 -10.79 22.06
N LEU A 38 1.01 -10.51 21.52
CA LEU A 38 2.24 -10.40 22.33
C LEU A 38 2.16 -9.21 23.31
N GLN A 39 1.65 -8.07 22.87
CA GLN A 39 1.44 -6.89 23.73
C GLN A 39 0.39 -7.12 24.82
N GLN A 40 -0.73 -7.79 24.50
CA GLN A 40 -1.75 -8.15 25.49
C GLN A 40 -1.20 -9.09 26.58
N ASN A 41 -0.21 -9.91 26.22
CA ASN A 41 0.53 -10.77 27.15
C ASN A 41 1.75 -10.06 27.78
N GLN A 42 1.85 -8.74 27.67
CA GLN A 42 2.88 -7.89 28.30
C GLN A 42 4.32 -8.23 27.87
N VAL A 43 4.51 -8.85 26.70
CA VAL A 43 5.85 -9.22 26.20
C VAL A 43 6.71 -7.99 25.93
N ASP A 44 6.09 -6.87 25.57
CA ASP A 44 6.73 -5.59 25.29
C ASP A 44 7.43 -4.99 26.52
N VAL A 45 6.91 -5.23 27.73
CA VAL A 45 7.48 -4.70 28.99
C VAL A 45 8.47 -5.64 29.67
N TRP A 46 8.67 -6.85 29.17
CA TRP A 46 9.66 -7.77 29.74
C TRP A 46 11.08 -7.21 29.61
N ASP A 47 11.78 -7.12 30.74
CA ASP A 47 13.18 -6.70 30.82
C ASP A 47 14.13 -7.90 30.73
N LEU A 48 14.85 -8.00 29.61
CA LEU A 48 15.89 -9.00 29.39
C LEU A 48 17.30 -8.39 29.41
N SER A 49 17.46 -7.12 29.81
CA SER A 49 18.75 -6.40 29.78
C SER A 49 19.85 -7.05 30.60
N LYS A 50 19.46 -7.80 31.64
CA LYS A 50 20.39 -8.56 32.50
C LYS A 50 20.99 -9.80 31.82
N LEU A 51 20.47 -10.23 30.69
CA LEU A 51 20.97 -11.36 29.92
C LEU A 51 21.88 -10.87 28.78
N ASN A 52 22.95 -11.60 28.51
CA ASN A 52 23.82 -11.30 27.37
C ASN A 52 22.99 -11.37 26.05
N PRO A 53 23.08 -10.36 25.16
CA PRO A 53 22.35 -10.34 23.88
C PRO A 53 22.55 -11.60 23.03
N ASN A 54 23.76 -12.16 23.00
CA ASN A 54 24.06 -13.40 22.28
C ASN A 54 23.30 -14.60 22.85
N ARG A 55 23.10 -14.61 24.18
CA ARG A 55 22.34 -15.66 24.87
C ARG A 55 20.86 -15.57 24.54
N ILE A 56 20.30 -14.35 24.52
CA ILE A 56 18.91 -14.09 24.12
C ILE A 56 18.70 -14.58 22.68
N ASN A 57 19.56 -14.14 21.75
CA ASN A 57 19.50 -14.53 20.34
C ASN A 57 19.58 -16.04 20.15
N TYR A 58 20.48 -16.70 20.87
CA TYR A 58 20.61 -18.16 20.82
C TYR A 58 19.34 -18.87 21.30
N LEU A 59 18.79 -18.46 22.44
CA LEU A 59 17.57 -19.06 23.00
C LEU A 59 16.35 -18.81 22.11
N ALA A 60 16.21 -17.60 21.57
CA ALA A 60 15.15 -17.25 20.63
C ALA A 60 15.21 -18.12 19.37
N LYS A 61 16.40 -18.36 18.81
CA LYS A 61 16.60 -19.25 17.65
C LYS A 61 16.20 -20.70 17.95
N ILE A 62 16.44 -21.18 19.17
CA ILE A 62 15.95 -22.51 19.59
C ILE A 62 14.42 -22.50 19.57
N GLY A 63 13.78 -21.52 20.21
CA GLY A 63 12.32 -21.43 20.28
C GLY A 63 11.66 -21.32 18.90
N ALA A 64 12.29 -20.60 17.97
CA ALA A 64 11.79 -20.45 16.60
C ALA A 64 11.78 -21.75 15.79
N ARG A 65 12.68 -22.70 16.10
CA ARG A 65 12.82 -23.98 15.38
C ARG A 65 12.27 -25.19 16.16
N ALA A 66 12.00 -25.01 17.45
CA ALA A 66 11.58 -26.08 18.32
C ALA A 66 10.16 -26.56 17.99
N THR A 67 9.96 -27.87 18.03
CA THR A 67 8.61 -28.43 17.99
C THR A 67 7.92 -28.26 19.34
N ASN A 68 6.58 -28.23 19.36
CA ASN A 68 5.82 -28.21 20.61
C ASN A 68 6.24 -29.35 21.54
N GLN A 69 6.40 -30.56 20.98
CA GLN A 69 6.78 -31.75 21.75
C GLN A 69 8.17 -31.63 22.38
N TYR A 70 9.13 -31.05 21.67
CA TYR A 70 10.47 -30.79 22.22
C TYR A 70 10.39 -29.88 23.45
N LEU A 71 9.62 -28.80 23.37
CA LEU A 71 9.47 -27.85 24.47
C LEU A 71 8.67 -28.42 25.63
N GLN A 72 7.62 -29.22 25.37
CA GLN A 72 6.84 -29.87 26.43
C GLN A 72 7.69 -30.85 27.25
N ARG A 73 8.61 -31.58 26.60
CA ARG A 73 9.53 -32.52 27.26
C ARG A 73 10.71 -31.85 27.96
N ALA A 74 11.02 -30.60 27.64
CA ALA A 74 12.09 -29.87 28.28
C ALA A 74 11.73 -29.50 29.73
N SER A 75 12.71 -29.59 30.64
CA SER A 75 12.54 -29.11 32.01
C SER A 75 12.22 -27.62 32.01
N GLU A 76 11.48 -27.16 33.03
CA GLU A 76 11.03 -25.78 33.14
C GLU A 76 12.17 -24.76 33.08
N ILE A 77 13.29 -25.07 33.75
CA ILE A 77 14.52 -24.28 33.78
C ILE A 77 15.09 -24.05 32.37
N ARG A 78 14.87 -24.98 31.45
CA ARG A 78 15.28 -24.84 30.04
C ARG A 78 14.16 -24.26 29.17
N ARG A 79 12.92 -24.69 29.41
CA ARG A 79 11.73 -24.35 28.62
C ARG A 79 11.40 -22.87 28.67
N TYR A 80 11.31 -22.29 29.88
CA TYR A 80 10.85 -20.90 30.02
C TYR A 80 11.83 -19.87 29.44
N PRO A 81 13.16 -19.97 29.65
CA PRO A 81 14.09 -19.04 29.02
C PRO A 81 14.03 -19.07 27.48
N ILE A 82 13.84 -20.27 26.90
CA ILE A 82 13.66 -20.41 25.43
C ILE A 82 12.40 -19.67 24.98
N LEU A 83 11.26 -19.93 25.63
CA LEU A 83 9.98 -19.32 25.28
C LEU A 83 9.99 -17.80 25.46
N ILE A 84 10.53 -17.30 26.58
CA ILE A 84 10.60 -15.87 26.88
C ILE A 84 11.45 -15.15 25.84
N CYS A 85 12.65 -15.66 25.55
CA CYS A 85 13.54 -15.06 24.54
C CYS A 85 12.91 -15.11 23.14
N PHE A 86 12.26 -16.23 22.79
CA PHE A 86 11.55 -16.37 21.53
C PHE A 86 10.42 -15.35 21.38
N LEU A 87 9.52 -15.25 22.36
CA LEU A 87 8.39 -14.32 22.31
C LEU A 87 8.85 -12.87 22.21
N LYS A 88 9.87 -12.48 22.99
CA LYS A 88 10.43 -11.13 22.92
C LYS A 88 11.03 -10.84 21.54
N GLN A 89 11.81 -11.78 20.99
CA GLN A 89 12.39 -11.62 19.67
C GLN A 89 11.33 -11.60 18.56
N SER A 90 10.29 -12.44 18.67
CA SER A 90 9.16 -12.45 17.74
C SER A 90 8.44 -11.12 17.70
N LEU A 91 8.26 -10.44 18.85
CA LEU A 91 7.65 -9.11 18.88
C LEU A 91 8.45 -8.09 18.05
N TYR A 92 9.79 -8.08 18.20
CA TYR A 92 10.66 -7.22 17.40
C TYR A 92 10.57 -7.56 15.91
N ASN A 93 10.76 -8.83 15.56
CA ASN A 93 10.72 -9.28 14.16
C ASN A 93 9.38 -8.95 13.50
N PHE A 94 8.25 -9.21 14.17
CA PHE A 94 6.94 -8.89 13.60
C PHE A 94 6.71 -7.39 13.45
N THR A 95 7.26 -6.58 14.35
CA THR A 95 7.17 -5.12 14.23
C THR A 95 7.96 -4.63 13.02
N ASP A 96 9.20 -5.12 12.84
CA ASP A 96 10.04 -4.79 11.68
C ASP A 96 9.38 -5.25 10.37
N ASP A 97 8.97 -6.52 10.31
CA ASP A 97 8.27 -7.11 9.17
C ASP A 97 7.00 -6.31 8.82
N LEU A 98 6.22 -5.91 9.81
CA LEU A 98 4.98 -5.15 9.61
C LEU A 98 5.26 -3.79 8.95
N ILE A 99 6.28 -3.06 9.40
CA ILE A 99 6.64 -1.76 8.83
C ILE A 99 7.05 -1.93 7.38
N GLU A 100 7.91 -2.91 7.07
CA GLU A 100 8.33 -3.20 5.70
C GLU A 100 7.13 -3.60 4.81
N MET A 101 6.25 -4.47 5.29
CA MET A 101 5.05 -4.89 4.56
C MET A 101 4.13 -3.71 4.24
N VAL A 102 3.90 -2.81 5.21
CA VAL A 102 3.04 -1.64 5.01
C VAL A 102 3.67 -0.67 4.02
N ASP A 103 4.98 -0.41 4.14
CA ASP A 103 5.71 0.46 3.22
C ASP A 103 5.66 -0.06 1.77
N GLN A 104 6.06 -1.32 1.56
CA GLN A 104 5.99 -1.97 0.25
C GLN A 104 4.57 -1.93 -0.32
N ARG A 105 3.55 -2.16 0.52
CA ARG A 105 2.16 -2.15 0.07
C ARG A 105 1.69 -0.77 -0.36
N LEU A 106 2.07 0.27 0.36
CA LEU A 106 1.77 1.65 -0.01
C LEU A 106 2.49 2.04 -1.31
N TRP A 107 3.75 1.65 -1.46
CA TRP A 107 4.54 1.88 -2.66
C TRP A 107 3.94 1.20 -3.90
N GLU A 108 3.48 -0.05 -3.78
CA GLU A 108 2.77 -0.76 -4.86
C GLU A 108 1.50 -0.03 -5.30
N LEU A 109 0.68 0.41 -4.34
CA LEU A 109 -0.57 1.13 -4.62
C LEU A 109 -0.29 2.49 -5.27
N TYR A 110 0.76 3.17 -4.81
CA TYR A 110 1.22 4.43 -5.39
C TYR A 110 1.69 4.24 -6.83
N ASN A 111 2.54 3.24 -7.09
CA ASN A 111 3.01 2.95 -8.45
C ASN A 111 1.87 2.52 -9.38
N GLN A 112 0.89 1.77 -8.87
CA GLN A 112 -0.30 1.43 -9.64
C GLN A 112 -1.10 2.70 -10.00
N ALA A 113 -1.30 3.61 -9.04
CA ALA A 113 -1.96 4.89 -9.30
C ALA A 113 -1.22 5.71 -10.36
N LYS A 114 0.12 5.79 -10.26
CA LYS A 114 0.98 6.46 -11.24
C LYS A 114 0.86 5.84 -12.63
N ARG A 115 0.94 4.51 -12.76
CA ARG A 115 0.77 3.82 -14.05
C ARG A 115 -0.60 4.05 -14.67
N ASN A 116 -1.65 4.03 -13.85
CA ASN A 116 -3.01 4.31 -14.32
C ASN A 116 -3.13 5.76 -14.81
N PHE A 117 -2.55 6.71 -14.08
CA PHE A 117 -2.50 8.11 -14.50
C PHE A 117 -1.74 8.27 -15.82
N ASP A 118 -0.55 7.68 -15.94
CA ASP A 118 0.27 7.76 -17.15
C ASP A 118 -0.45 7.13 -18.36
N SER A 119 -1.12 6.00 -18.16
CA SER A 119 -1.94 5.33 -19.19
C SER A 119 -3.09 6.20 -19.66
N ASP A 120 -3.85 6.80 -18.73
CA ASP A 120 -4.96 7.69 -19.06
C ASP A 120 -4.44 8.96 -19.77
N ARG A 121 -3.29 9.48 -19.35
CA ARG A 121 -2.65 10.65 -19.99
C ARG A 121 -2.17 10.33 -21.40
N LEU A 122 -1.61 9.14 -21.63
CA LEU A 122 -1.21 8.70 -22.96
C LEU A 122 -2.42 8.56 -23.90
N MET A 123 -3.53 8.02 -23.41
CA MET A 123 -4.79 7.94 -24.15
C MET A 123 -5.33 9.34 -24.48
N ALA A 124 -5.32 10.24 -23.50
CA ALA A 124 -5.75 11.62 -23.68
C ALA A 124 -4.89 12.39 -24.69
N SER A 125 -3.56 12.15 -24.73
CA SER A 125 -2.65 12.80 -25.69
C SER A 125 -3.07 12.59 -27.15
N LYS A 126 -3.49 11.37 -27.51
CA LYS A 126 -3.97 11.09 -28.87
C LYS A 126 -5.20 11.91 -29.23
N THR A 127 -6.11 12.06 -28.27
CA THR A 127 -7.29 12.91 -28.46
C THR A 127 -6.88 14.38 -28.55
N ILE A 128 -5.96 14.85 -27.70
CA ILE A 128 -5.43 16.23 -27.73
C ILE A 128 -4.85 16.55 -29.11
N ASP A 129 -4.02 15.67 -29.68
CA ASP A 129 -3.43 15.87 -31.00
C ASP A 129 -4.51 16.06 -32.09
N GLN A 130 -5.55 15.23 -32.05
CA GLN A 130 -6.69 15.36 -32.97
C GLN A 130 -7.43 16.68 -32.79
N LYS A 131 -7.65 17.12 -31.54
CA LYS A 131 -8.31 18.41 -31.23
C LYS A 131 -7.47 19.59 -31.65
N LEU A 132 -6.14 19.53 -31.47
CA LEU A 132 -5.20 20.56 -31.91
C LEU A 132 -5.17 20.68 -33.43
N LYS A 133 -5.23 19.56 -34.16
CA LYS A 133 -5.35 19.57 -35.62
C LYS A 133 -6.63 20.27 -36.08
N THR A 134 -7.78 19.94 -35.50
CA THR A 134 -9.04 20.64 -35.80
C THR A 134 -8.94 22.14 -35.50
N LEU A 135 -8.33 22.53 -34.39
CA LEU A 135 -8.11 23.94 -34.05
C LEU A 135 -7.21 24.63 -35.10
N GLN A 136 -6.16 23.96 -35.55
CA GLN A 136 -5.27 24.46 -36.59
C GLN A 136 -6.02 24.64 -37.92
N ASP A 137 -6.84 23.67 -38.33
CA ASP A 137 -7.64 23.73 -39.56
C ASP A 137 -8.61 24.93 -39.53
N ILE A 138 -9.32 25.11 -38.41
CA ILE A 138 -10.21 26.26 -38.20
C ILE A 138 -9.40 27.57 -38.19
N GLY A 139 -8.25 27.59 -37.52
CA GLY A 139 -7.36 28.75 -37.46
C GLY A 139 -6.85 29.18 -38.83
N HIS A 140 -6.52 28.22 -39.71
CA HIS A 140 -6.12 28.51 -41.09
C HIS A 140 -7.25 29.17 -41.88
N ILE A 141 -8.49 28.67 -41.78
CA ILE A 141 -9.66 29.28 -42.43
C ILE A 141 -9.89 30.70 -41.91
N LEU A 142 -9.75 30.90 -40.60
CA LEU A 142 -10.03 32.18 -39.96
C LEU A 142 -8.98 33.26 -40.26
N LEU A 143 -7.75 32.84 -40.60
CA LEU A 143 -6.63 33.73 -40.93
C LEU A 143 -6.37 33.85 -42.45
N ASP A 144 -7.11 33.13 -43.29
CA ASP A 144 -6.97 33.19 -44.75
C ASP A 144 -7.70 34.42 -45.31
N HIS A 145 -6.91 35.42 -45.74
CA HIS A 145 -7.42 36.68 -46.27
C HIS A 145 -8.05 36.55 -47.66
N ASN A 146 -7.94 35.38 -48.30
CA ASN A 146 -8.62 35.09 -49.57
C ASN A 146 -10.08 34.65 -49.37
N ILE A 147 -10.50 34.35 -48.14
CA ILE A 147 -11.87 34.00 -47.80
C ILE A 147 -12.60 35.27 -47.38
N GLU A 148 -13.72 35.59 -48.03
CA GLU A 148 -14.57 36.70 -47.61
C GLU A 148 -15.11 36.48 -46.18
N ASP A 149 -15.12 37.53 -45.36
CA ASP A 149 -15.59 37.51 -43.96
C ASP A 149 -16.98 36.85 -43.80
N ASN A 150 -17.88 37.10 -44.75
CA ASN A 150 -19.24 36.55 -44.76
C ASN A 150 -19.27 35.01 -44.94
N SER A 151 -18.19 34.42 -45.47
CA SER A 151 -18.08 33.03 -45.91
C SER A 151 -17.25 32.18 -44.94
N VAL A 152 -16.50 32.80 -44.02
CA VAL A 152 -15.64 32.11 -43.04
C VAL A 152 -16.39 31.04 -42.25
N ARG A 153 -17.61 31.34 -41.78
CA ARG A 153 -18.43 30.37 -41.03
C ARG A 153 -18.85 29.19 -41.90
N ALA A 154 -19.29 29.45 -43.13
CA ALA A 154 -19.68 28.40 -44.06
C ALA A 154 -18.50 27.49 -44.37
N LYS A 155 -17.33 28.07 -44.68
CA LYS A 155 -16.07 27.36 -44.93
C LYS A 155 -15.59 26.54 -43.73
N THR A 156 -15.74 27.08 -42.52
CA THR A 156 -15.43 26.33 -41.29
C THR A 156 -16.31 25.08 -41.16
N PHE A 157 -17.60 25.19 -41.48
CA PHE A 157 -18.54 24.07 -41.38
C PHE A 157 -18.44 23.06 -42.52
N GLU A 158 -17.81 23.42 -43.64
CA GLU A 158 -17.37 22.46 -44.67
C GLU A 158 -16.23 21.56 -44.14
N SER A 159 -15.35 22.10 -43.28
CA SER A 159 -14.22 21.36 -42.70
C SER A 159 -14.59 20.52 -41.48
N ILE A 160 -15.56 20.96 -40.67
CA ILE A 160 -16.06 20.23 -39.49
C ILE A 160 -17.53 20.53 -39.27
N ALA A 161 -18.36 19.49 -39.12
CA ALA A 161 -19.79 19.70 -38.93
C ALA A 161 -20.07 20.49 -37.62
N PRO A 162 -21.10 21.36 -37.57
CA PRO A 162 -21.40 22.15 -36.38
C PRO A 162 -21.60 21.32 -35.11
N ASP A 163 -22.24 20.15 -35.23
CA ASP A 163 -22.47 19.27 -34.08
C ASP A 163 -21.20 18.53 -33.64
N GLU A 164 -20.34 18.15 -34.59
CA GLU A 164 -19.01 17.61 -34.28
C GLU A 164 -18.13 18.65 -33.59
N LEU A 165 -18.18 19.92 -34.02
CA LEU A 165 -17.47 21.01 -33.36
C LEU A 165 -17.98 21.24 -31.93
N LYS A 166 -19.30 21.19 -31.70
CA LYS A 166 -19.87 21.28 -30.35
C LYS A 166 -19.41 20.13 -29.45
N VAL A 167 -19.39 18.91 -29.97
CA VAL A 167 -18.90 17.73 -29.23
C VAL A 167 -17.41 17.90 -28.92
N SER A 168 -16.62 18.31 -29.92
CA SER A 168 -15.19 18.57 -29.80
C SER A 168 -14.88 19.60 -28.71
N LEU A 169 -15.59 20.73 -28.68
CA LEU A 169 -15.43 21.77 -27.65
C LEU A 169 -15.81 21.27 -26.24
N LYS A 170 -16.85 20.42 -26.11
CA LYS A 170 -17.21 19.80 -24.82
C LYS A 170 -16.12 18.86 -24.32
N GLU A 171 -15.53 18.05 -25.20
CA GLU A 171 -14.47 17.10 -24.89
C GLU A 171 -13.17 17.82 -24.50
N THR A 172 -12.78 18.89 -25.22
CA THR A 172 -11.59 19.70 -24.89
C THR A 172 -11.67 20.30 -23.49
N LYS A 173 -12.86 20.71 -23.04
CA LYS A 173 -13.06 21.20 -21.66
C LYS A 173 -12.76 20.15 -20.59
N GLN A 174 -12.94 18.86 -20.89
CA GLN A 174 -12.64 17.76 -19.96
C GLN A 174 -11.16 17.35 -20.00
N LEU A 175 -10.48 17.61 -21.11
CA LEU A 175 -9.06 17.33 -21.32
C LEU A 175 -8.15 18.35 -20.60
N ILE A 176 -8.61 19.60 -20.45
CA ILE A 176 -7.91 20.63 -19.69
C ILE A 176 -8.05 20.33 -18.19
N ARG A 177 -7.04 19.68 -17.60
CA ARG A 177 -6.94 19.46 -16.15
C ARG A 177 -6.00 20.47 -15.49
N PRO A 178 -6.27 20.90 -14.24
CA PRO A 178 -5.35 21.74 -13.47
C PRO A 178 -4.01 21.02 -13.22
N GLU A 179 -2.91 21.78 -13.19
CA GLU A 179 -1.55 21.23 -13.18
C GLU A 179 -1.15 20.49 -11.88
N ASN A 180 -1.87 20.67 -10.78
CA ASN A 180 -1.43 20.19 -9.48
C ASN A 180 -1.92 18.76 -9.14
N ASP A 181 -0.94 17.88 -8.86
CA ASP A 181 -1.04 16.60 -8.14
C ASP A 181 -2.12 15.61 -8.59
N ALA A 182 -2.37 15.51 -9.90
CA ALA A 182 -3.34 14.59 -10.47
C ALA A 182 -3.08 13.09 -10.17
N TYR A 183 -1.87 12.69 -9.78
CA TYR A 183 -1.60 11.31 -9.33
C TYR A 183 -2.13 11.03 -7.91
N VAL A 184 -2.22 12.05 -7.06
CA VAL A 184 -2.77 11.95 -5.70
C VAL A 184 -4.25 11.59 -5.75
N ASP A 185 -5.01 12.14 -6.71
CA ASP A 185 -6.40 11.76 -6.95
C ASP A 185 -6.55 10.27 -7.31
N TYR A 186 -5.63 9.75 -8.13
CA TYR A 186 -5.61 8.33 -8.50
C TYR A 186 -5.23 7.47 -7.31
N PHE A 187 -4.31 7.94 -6.46
CA PHE A 187 -3.97 7.27 -5.22
C PHE A 187 -5.15 7.27 -4.23
N GLY A 188 -5.93 8.34 -4.17
CA GLY A 188 -7.16 8.46 -3.38
C GLY A 188 -8.17 7.35 -3.70
N LYS A 189 -8.24 6.86 -4.95
CA LYS A 189 -9.07 5.70 -5.34
C LYS A 189 -8.65 4.40 -4.63
N SER A 190 -7.41 4.32 -4.15
CA SER A 190 -6.89 3.18 -3.38
C SER A 190 -7.20 3.26 -1.89
N TYR A 191 -7.88 4.32 -1.41
CA TYR A 191 -8.20 4.53 0.00
C TYR A 191 -8.86 3.31 0.65
N ASN A 192 -9.87 2.72 -0.01
CA ASN A 192 -10.57 1.54 0.50
C ASN A 192 -9.64 0.33 0.71
N ARG A 193 -8.54 0.24 -0.03
CA ARG A 193 -7.56 -0.86 0.10
C ARG A 193 -6.65 -0.63 1.30
N VAL A 194 -6.20 0.60 1.52
CA VAL A 194 -5.40 1.01 2.69
C VAL A 194 -6.24 0.93 3.97
N ARG A 195 -7.51 1.35 3.89
CA ARG A 195 -8.43 1.36 5.03
C ARG A 195 -8.61 -0.02 5.68
N ARG A 196 -8.47 -1.11 4.89
CA ARG A 196 -8.60 -2.50 5.39
C ARG A 196 -7.68 -2.83 6.56
N PHE A 197 -6.49 -2.24 6.63
CA PHE A 197 -5.53 -2.51 7.69
C PHE A 197 -5.14 -1.26 8.50
N SER A 198 -5.26 -0.05 7.93
CA SER A 198 -4.80 1.19 8.56
C SER A 198 -5.35 1.44 9.98
N SER A 199 -6.65 1.22 10.23
CA SER A 199 -7.23 1.47 11.55
C SER A 199 -6.61 0.56 12.63
N LYS A 200 -6.40 -0.71 12.31
CA LYS A 200 -5.76 -1.66 13.22
C LYS A 200 -4.27 -1.36 13.38
N PHE A 201 -3.59 -1.03 12.28
CA PHE A 201 -2.19 -0.62 12.28
C PHE A 201 -1.93 0.54 13.25
N LEU A 202 -2.73 1.61 13.16
CA LEU A 202 -2.62 2.79 14.02
C LEU A 202 -3.03 2.50 15.48
N ALA A 203 -3.88 1.50 15.72
CA ALA A 203 -4.26 1.11 17.08
C ALA A 203 -3.20 0.23 17.76
N THR A 204 -2.50 -0.62 16.99
CA THR A 204 -1.49 -1.56 17.50
C THR A 204 -0.12 -0.92 17.73
N LEU A 205 0.29 0.01 16.85
CA LEU A 205 1.60 0.66 16.95
C LEU A 205 1.50 2.02 17.64
N LYS A 206 2.45 2.27 18.54
CA LYS A 206 2.63 3.58 19.18
C LYS A 206 3.74 4.32 18.46
N PHE A 207 3.39 5.41 17.79
CA PHE A 207 4.35 6.29 17.15
C PHE A 207 4.78 7.38 18.13
N GLN A 208 6.08 7.61 18.21
CA GLN A 208 6.67 8.69 19.01
C GLN A 208 7.52 9.56 18.11
N VAL A 209 7.46 10.87 18.31
CA VAL A 209 8.34 11.81 17.62
C VAL A 209 9.71 11.69 18.26
N SER A 210 10.73 11.40 17.46
CA SER A 210 12.11 11.50 17.93
C SER A 210 12.45 12.98 18.03
N HIS A 211 12.55 13.50 19.25
CA HIS A 211 13.17 14.80 19.49
C HIS A 211 14.68 14.60 19.33
N LEU A 212 15.18 14.83 18.11
CA LEU A 212 16.59 15.04 17.83
C LEU A 212 16.94 16.53 18.04
#